data_AF-Q06297-F1
#
_entry.id   AF-Q06297-F1
#
_cell.length_a   1.000
_cell.length_b   1.000
_cell.length_c   1.000
_cell.angle_alpha   90.00
_cell.angle_beta   90.00
_cell.angle_gamma   90.00
#
_symmetry.space_group_name_H-M   'P 1'
#
loop_
_entity.id
_entity.type
_entity.pdbx_description
1 polymer ?
#
loop_
_entity_poly.entity_id
_entity_poly.type
_entity_poly.pdbx_seq_one_letter_code
_entity_poly.pdbx_strand_id
1 'polypeptide(L)'
;KTAFFHGDLDEEIYMEQPEGFEVKGKENYVCRLKKSLYGLKQAPRQWYRKFGSFMQQQGFKKTSSDHCVFVQKFSDNDFIILLLYVDDM
;
A
#
# COMPACT_ATOMS: atom_id res chain seq x y z
N LYS A 1 6.04 5.66 7.29
CA LYS A 1 6.98 4.51 7.39
C LYS A 1 6.31 3.11 7.44
N THR A 2 5.01 2.98 7.18
CA THR A 2 4.31 1.67 7.14
C THR A 2 3.37 1.53 5.95
N ALA A 3 3.52 2.37 4.92
CA ALA A 3 2.58 2.47 3.80
C ALA A 3 2.29 1.11 3.16
N PHE A 4 3.35 0.33 2.90
CA PHE A 4 3.23 -0.96 2.24
C PHE A 4 2.48 -2.02 3.07
N PHE A 5 2.44 -1.90 4.39
CA PHE A 5 1.71 -2.85 5.24
C PHE A 5 0.18 -2.78 5.05
N HIS A 6 -0.31 -1.74 4.39
CA HIS A 6 -1.72 -1.59 4.07
C HIS A 6 -2.10 -2.21 2.72
N GLY A 7 -1.13 -2.53 1.87
CA GLY A 7 -1.35 -3.17 0.57
C GLY A 7 -1.87 -4.61 0.73
N ASP A 8 -3.00 -4.91 0.10
CA ASP A 8 -3.51 -6.27 -0.02
C ASP A 8 -2.67 -7.04 -1.06
N LEU A 9 -2.46 -8.34 -0.83
CA LEU A 9 -1.73 -9.21 -1.76
C LEU A 9 -2.74 -9.96 -2.63
N ASP A 10 -2.57 -9.86 -3.95
CA ASP A 10 -3.36 -10.66 -4.91
C ASP A 10 -2.82 -12.08 -5.01
N GLU A 11 -1.51 -12.27 -4.76
CA GLU A 11 -0.82 -13.56 -4.78
C GLU A 11 -0.61 -14.12 -3.37
N GLU A 12 -0.53 -15.45 -3.28
CA GLU A 12 -0.09 -16.10 -2.06
C GLU A 12 1.44 -16.14 -1.99
N ILE A 13 2.01 -15.47 -0.99
CA ILE A 13 3.45 -15.32 -0.83
C ILE A 13 3.87 -15.85 0.53
N TYR A 14 4.94 -16.62 0.51
CA TYR A 14 5.58 -17.17 1.70
C TYR A 14 6.97 -16.57 1.86
N MET A 15 7.42 -16.43 3.11
CA MET A 15 8.79 -16.10 3.45
C MET A 15 9.32 -17.07 4.50
N GLU A 16 10.64 -17.20 4.58
CA GLU A 16 11.28 -17.89 5.69
C GLU A 16 10.90 -17.27 7.03
N GLN A 17 11.00 -18.05 8.10
CA GLN A 17 10.78 -17.54 9.45
C GLN A 17 11.80 -16.42 9.72
N PRO A 18 11.36 -15.23 10.18
CA PRO A 18 12.28 -14.16 10.56
C PRO A 18 13.21 -14.61 11.68
N GLU A 19 14.43 -14.11 11.66
CA GLU A 19 15.41 -14.36 12.73
C GLU A 19 14.82 -14.00 14.10
N GLY A 20 14.90 -14.94 15.04
CA GLY A 20 14.36 -14.79 16.40
C GLY A 20 12.87 -15.15 16.53
N PHE A 21 12.20 -15.53 15.44
CA PHE A 21 10.79 -15.97 15.43
C PHE A 21 10.63 -17.44 15.01
N GLU A 22 11.73 -18.17 14.85
CA GLU A 22 11.71 -19.59 14.52
C GLU A 22 11.07 -20.40 15.65
N VAL A 23 10.14 -21.29 15.31
CA VAL A 23 9.52 -22.19 16.27
C VAL A 23 10.39 -23.45 16.41
N LYS A 24 10.88 -23.72 17.63
CA LYS A 24 11.71 -24.90 17.93
C LYS A 24 11.02 -26.20 17.48
N GLY A 25 11.75 -27.02 16.72
CA GLY A 25 11.26 -28.26 16.12
C GLY A 25 10.41 -28.07 14.87
N LYS A 26 10.30 -26.84 14.36
CA LYS A 26 9.58 -26.45 13.13
C LYS A 26 10.41 -25.49 12.29
N GLU A 27 11.73 -25.63 12.30
CA GLU A 27 12.67 -24.75 11.62
C GLU A 27 12.42 -24.70 10.10
N ASN A 28 11.85 -25.76 9.53
CA ASN A 28 11.49 -25.86 8.12
C ASN A 28 10.16 -25.18 7.75
N TYR A 29 9.47 -24.54 8.69
CA TYR A 29 8.22 -23.84 8.41
C TYR A 29 8.47 -22.49 7.73
N VAL A 30 7.44 -22.00 7.04
CA VAL A 30 7.44 -20.70 6.37
C VAL A 30 6.23 -19.88 6.83
N CYS A 31 6.38 -18.56 6.80
CA CYS A 31 5.33 -17.61 7.12
C CYS A 31 4.56 -17.22 5.86
N ARG A 32 3.24 -17.38 5.87
CA ARG A 32 2.36 -16.84 4.82
C ARG A 32 2.11 -15.36 5.06
N LEU A 33 2.44 -14.52 4.08
CA LEU A 33 2.19 -13.09 4.16
C LEU A 33 0.70 -12.79 3.95
N LYS A 34 0.11 -12.07 4.91
CA LYS A 34 -1.29 -11.60 4.84
C LYS A 34 -1.42 -10.18 4.26
N LYS A 35 -0.33 -9.43 4.24
CA LYS A 35 -0.22 -8.04 3.78
C LYS A 35 1.11 -7.85 3.09
N SER A 36 1.20 -6.83 2.24
CA SER A 36 2.45 -6.51 1.55
C SER A 36 3.51 -6.00 2.54
N LEU A 37 4.78 -6.28 2.25
CA LEU A 37 5.93 -5.89 3.07
C LEU A 37 6.94 -5.12 2.22
N TYR A 38 7.79 -4.33 2.88
CA TYR A 38 8.96 -3.73 2.23
C TYR A 38 9.86 -4.82 1.63
N GLY A 39 10.42 -4.55 0.45
CA GLY A 39 11.23 -5.51 -0.31
C GLY A 39 10.44 -6.39 -1.27
N LEU A 40 9.12 -6.50 -1.13
CA LEU A 40 8.30 -7.17 -2.15
C LEU A 40 8.19 -6.30 -3.41
N LYS A 41 8.50 -6.89 -4.58
CA LYS A 41 8.43 -6.19 -5.87
C LYS A 41 7.05 -5.56 -6.17
N GLN A 42 5.97 -6.16 -5.68
CA GLN A 42 4.60 -5.69 -5.87
C GLN A 42 4.10 -4.75 -4.76
N ALA A 43 4.83 -4.58 -3.65
CA ALA A 43 4.37 -3.76 -2.53
C ALA A 43 4.03 -2.30 -2.90
N PRO A 44 4.85 -1.58 -3.70
CA PRO A 44 4.51 -0.22 -4.11
C PRO A 44 3.20 -0.16 -4.91
N ARG A 45 2.96 -1.14 -5.79
CA ARG A 45 1.74 -1.20 -6.60
C ARG A 45 0.51 -1.51 -5.75
N GLN A 46 0.62 -2.44 -4.80
CA GLN A 46 -0.51 -2.79 -3.94
C GLN A 46 -0.87 -1.66 -2.99
N TRP A 47 0.13 -0.95 -2.47
CA TRP A 47 -0.08 0.29 -1.74
C TRP A 47 -0.80 1.34 -2.59
N TYR A 48 -0.31 1.64 -3.79
CA TYR A 48 -0.92 2.64 -4.68
C TYR A 48 -2.39 2.32 -4.98
N ARG A 49 -2.72 1.05 -5.24
CA ARG A 49 -4.11 0.62 -5.48
C ARG A 49 -4.98 0.83 -4.24
N LYS A 50 -4.51 0.37 -3.07
CA LYS A 50 -5.24 0.52 -1.82
C LYS A 50 -5.50 1.98 -1.49
N PHE A 51 -4.45 2.81 -1.54
CA PHE A 51 -4.54 4.23 -1.29
C PHE A 51 -5.47 4.93 -2.28
N GLY A 52 -5.30 4.66 -3.58
CA GLY A 52 -6.13 5.25 -4.62
C GLY A 52 -7.62 4.94 -4.46
N SER A 53 -7.97 3.70 -4.12
CA SER A 53 -9.36 3.32 -3.82
C SER A 53 -9.89 4.02 -2.57
N PHE A 54 -9.07 4.13 -1.52
CA PHE A 54 -9.45 4.86 -0.31
C PHE A 54 -9.71 6.34 -0.58
N MET A 55 -8.80 7.02 -1.30
CA MET A 55 -8.95 8.44 -1.66
C MET A 55 -10.21 8.71 -2.49
N GLN A 56 -10.54 7.82 -3.42
CA GLN A 56 -11.79 7.92 -4.18
C GLN A 56 -13.03 7.82 -3.28
N GLN A 57 -13.02 6.93 -2.28
CA GLN A 57 -14.10 6.83 -1.30
C GLN A 57 -14.23 8.10 -0.44
N GLN A 58 -13.13 8.82 -0.20
CA GLN A 58 -13.13 10.11 0.50
C GLN A 58 -13.55 11.29 -0.40
N GLY A 59 -13.83 11.05 -1.68
CA GLY A 59 -14.29 12.08 -2.63
C GLY A 59 -13.20 12.74 -3.45
N PHE A 60 -11.94 12.30 -3.34
CA PHE A 60 -10.86 12.76 -4.20
C PHE A 60 -10.94 12.10 -5.59
N LYS A 61 -10.55 12.85 -6.61
CA LYS A 61 -10.44 12.36 -7.99
C LYS A 61 -8.99 12.39 -8.45
N LYS A 62 -8.55 11.32 -9.10
CA LYS A 62 -7.24 11.29 -9.77
C LYS A 62 -7.26 12.24 -10.96
N THR A 63 -6.17 12.95 -11.20
CA THR A 63 -6.04 13.74 -12.43
C THR A 63 -5.74 12.82 -13.62
N SER A 64 -6.08 13.25 -14.83
CA SER A 64 -5.72 12.55 -16.07
C SER A 64 -4.28 12.81 -16.50
N SER A 65 -3.69 13.92 -16.06
CA SER A 65 -2.32 14.30 -16.40
C SER A 65 -1.29 13.51 -15.61
N ASP A 66 -1.59 13.23 -14.34
CA ASP A 66 -0.74 12.43 -13.46
C ASP A 66 -1.60 11.64 -12.45
N HIS A 67 -1.43 10.32 -12.47
CA HIS A 67 -2.14 9.36 -11.64
C HIS A 67 -1.73 9.37 -10.16
N CYS A 68 -0.64 10.06 -9.81
CA CYS A 68 -0.21 10.31 -8.44
C CYS A 68 -0.83 11.58 -7.83
N VAL A 69 -1.53 12.39 -8.62
CA VAL A 69 -2.19 13.62 -8.18
C VAL A 69 -3.68 13.34 -7.92
N PHE A 70 -4.13 13.69 -6.71
CA PHE A 70 -5.52 13.60 -6.28
C PHE A 70 -6.06 15.00 -5.97
N VAL A 71 -7.26 15.30 -6.45
CA VAL A 71 -7.90 16.61 -6.25
C VAL A 71 -9.31 16.43 -5.70
N GLN A 72 -9.64 17.18 -4.66
CA GLN A 72 -11.00 17.34 -4.17
C GLN A 72 -11.36 18.82 -4.20
N LYS A 73 -12.52 19.14 -4.80
CA LYS A 73 -13.05 20.51 -4.91
C LYS A 73 -14.23 20.68 -3.96
N PHE A 74 -14.36 21.86 -3.38
CA PHE A 74 -15.43 22.24 -2.46
C PHE A 74 -16.29 23.35 -3.07
N SER A 75 -17.40 23.71 -2.40
CA SER A 75 -18.41 24.63 -2.92
C SER A 75 -17.89 26.06 -3.15
N ASP A 76 -16.88 26.48 -2.40
CA ASP A 76 -16.47 27.88 -2.31
C ASP A 76 -15.25 28.18 -3.21
N ASN A 77 -15.09 27.43 -4.31
CA ASN A 77 -13.89 27.40 -5.16
C ASN A 77 -12.61 26.88 -4.47
N ASP A 78 -12.70 26.44 -3.22
CA ASP A 78 -11.62 25.79 -2.50
C ASP A 78 -11.32 24.39 -3.05
N PHE A 79 -10.07 23.97 -2.92
CA PHE A 79 -9.64 22.63 -3.31
C PHE A 79 -8.44 22.16 -2.49
N ILE A 80 -8.31 20.84 -2.37
CA ILE A 80 -7.11 20.17 -1.85
C ILE A 80 -6.47 19.41 -3.00
N ILE A 81 -5.15 19.57 -3.14
CA ILE A 81 -4.31 18.74 -4.00
C ILE A 81 -3.44 17.87 -3.09
N LEU A 82 -3.48 16.56 -3.29
CA LEU A 82 -2.58 15.60 -2.66
C LEU A 82 -1.71 14.95 -3.72
N LEU A 83 -0.42 14.87 -3.44
CA LEU A 83 0.59 14.22 -4.26
C LEU A 83 1.04 12.95 -3.55
N LEU A 84 1.03 11.81 -4.24
CA LEU A 84 1.57 10.58 -3.69
C LEU A 84 2.87 10.23 -4.41
N TYR A 85 3.99 10.22 -3.70
CA TYR A 85 5.27 9.76 -4.22
C TYR A 85 5.72 8.51 -3.48
N VAL A 86 5.55 7.35 -4.12
CA VAL A 86 5.88 6.04 -3.54
C VAL A 86 5.12 5.80 -2.22
N ASP A 87 5.75 6.04 -1.07
CA ASP A 87 5.16 5.93 0.27
C ASP A 87 5.03 7.28 1.02
N ASP A 88 5.40 8.39 0.37
CA ASP A 88 5.27 9.76 0.87
C ASP A 88 4.03 10.45 0.29
N MET A 89 3.42 11.33 1.10
CA MET A 89 2.24 12.14 0.77
C MET A 89 2.43 13.59 1.18
#